data_AF-A0A1G2XFK7-F1
#
_entry.id   AF-A0A1G2XFK7-F1
#
_cell.length_a   1.000
_cell.length_b   1.000
_cell.length_c   1.000
_cell.angle_alpha   90.00
_cell.angle_beta   90.00
_cell.angle_gamma   90.00
#
_symmetry.space_group_name_H-M   'P 1'
#
loop_
_entity.id
_entity.type
_entity.pdbx_description
1 polymer ?
#
loop_
_entity_poly.entity_id
_entity_poly.type
_entity_poly.pdbx_seq_one_letter_code
_entity_poly.pdbx_strand_id
1 'polypeptide(L)'
;MKKLMTILLMRTIMKNTLMTIFAILLAVGFISVNAKAGESETIATFEDPSGNSNNPLFTVVFATSTINGYIRGGWSGDGLTLEIPYNTSSPSFDNVWFFMPDVTIYSDGATGHGTIKFFEDGDPVTATPLVEINFDSGFVSRFGFGAENEFVAENVTIASSKIIGTFLDEQFSFSFVNKKKLAGQPNQIAGFTATAAFTSSAVIPEPATICILSLGALSLIRRKK
;
A
#
# COMPACT_ATOMS: atom_id res chain seq x y z
N MET A 1 -67.73 1.17 -29.25
CA MET A 1 -66.98 0.14 -28.50
C MET A 1 -65.51 -0.01 -28.93
N LYS A 2 -65.16 -0.12 -30.22
CA LYS A 2 -63.75 -0.30 -30.66
C LYS A 2 -62.76 0.74 -30.10
N LYS A 3 -63.11 2.03 -30.10
CA LYS A 3 -62.23 3.13 -29.62
C LYS A 3 -61.91 3.05 -28.11
N LEU A 4 -62.86 2.60 -27.29
CA LEU A 4 -62.67 2.42 -25.85
C LEU A 4 -61.75 1.24 -25.56
N MET A 5 -61.87 0.17 -26.34
CA MET A 5 -61.05 -1.04 -26.24
C MET A 5 -59.59 -0.77 -26.63
N THR A 6 -59.34 0.07 -27.64
CA THR A 6 -57.99 0.49 -28.04
C THR A 6 -57.29 1.32 -26.96
N ILE A 7 -58.00 2.23 -26.30
CA ILE A 7 -57.44 3.08 -25.24
C ILE A 7 -57.09 2.23 -24.00
N LEU A 8 -57.95 1.29 -23.63
CA LEU A 8 -57.69 0.36 -22.53
C LEU A 8 -56.49 -0.55 -22.83
N LEU A 9 -56.37 -1.07 -24.06
CA LEU A 9 -55.24 -1.91 -24.45
C LEU A 9 -53.90 -1.13 -24.42
N MET A 10 -53.88 0.10 -24.94
CA MET A 10 -52.68 0.97 -24.88
C MET A 10 -52.25 1.29 -23.45
N ARG A 11 -53.21 1.53 -22.55
CA ARG A 11 -52.92 1.85 -21.15
C ARG A 11 -52.30 0.66 -20.42
N THR A 12 -52.75 -0.55 -20.70
CA THR A 12 -52.20 -1.79 -20.12
C THR A 12 -50.80 -2.09 -20.66
N ILE A 13 -50.59 -1.91 -21.97
CA ILE A 13 -49.27 -2.11 -22.59
C ILE A 13 -48.25 -1.10 -22.04
N MET A 14 -48.60 0.19 -21.96
CA MET A 14 -47.72 1.21 -21.36
C MET A 14 -47.38 0.92 -19.91
N LYS A 15 -48.34 0.43 -19.11
CA LYS A 15 -48.12 0.14 -17.69
C LYS A 15 -47.16 -1.04 -17.50
N ASN A 16 -47.29 -2.07 -18.32
CA ASN A 16 -46.39 -3.22 -18.29
C ASN A 16 -44.99 -2.84 -18.75
N THR A 17 -44.85 -2.10 -19.86
CA THR A 17 -43.53 -1.62 -20.34
C THR A 17 -42.84 -0.71 -19.32
N LEU A 18 -43.60 0.19 -18.67
CA LEU A 18 -43.07 1.06 -17.62
C LEU A 18 -42.62 0.25 -16.40
N MET A 19 -43.37 -0.78 -15.99
CA MET A 19 -42.96 -1.66 -14.91
C MET A 19 -41.73 -2.50 -15.26
N THR A 20 -41.60 -3.00 -16.48
CA THR A 20 -40.41 -3.76 -16.90
C THR A 20 -39.18 -2.86 -16.93
N ILE A 21 -39.30 -1.62 -17.41
CA ILE A 21 -38.21 -0.64 -17.40
C ILE A 21 -37.81 -0.30 -15.95
N PHE A 22 -38.78 -0.12 -15.05
CA PHE A 22 -38.51 0.17 -13.65
C PHE A 22 -37.87 -1.02 -12.93
N ALA A 23 -38.31 -2.26 -13.22
CA ALA A 23 -37.72 -3.47 -12.67
C ALA A 23 -36.29 -3.72 -13.17
N ILE A 24 -36.00 -3.40 -14.44
CA ILE A 24 -34.63 -3.46 -14.99
C ILE A 24 -33.75 -2.38 -14.36
N LEU A 25 -34.24 -1.15 -14.20
CA LEU A 25 -33.52 -0.07 -13.50
C LEU A 25 -33.26 -0.42 -12.03
N LEU A 26 -34.22 -1.04 -11.34
CA LEU A 26 -34.06 -1.52 -9.97
C LEU A 26 -33.03 -2.65 -9.92
N ALA A 27 -33.12 -3.64 -10.83
CA ALA A 27 -32.19 -4.76 -10.90
C ALA A 27 -30.75 -4.31 -11.23
N VAL A 28 -30.56 -3.32 -12.11
CA VAL A 28 -29.24 -2.74 -12.40
C VAL A 28 -28.73 -1.88 -11.24
N GLY A 29 -29.63 -1.24 -10.47
CA GLY A 29 -29.27 -0.46 -9.27
C GLY A 29 -28.90 -1.30 -8.05
N PHE A 30 -29.28 -2.59 -8.01
CA PHE A 30 -29.00 -3.51 -6.89
C PHE A 30 -27.84 -4.49 -7.13
N ILE A 31 -27.24 -4.52 -8.32
CA ILE A 31 -25.96 -5.22 -8.51
C ILE A 31 -24.89 -4.29 -7.94
N SER A 32 -24.63 -4.38 -6.63
CA SER A 32 -23.54 -3.64 -6.00
C SER A 32 -22.24 -4.15 -6.62
N VAL A 33 -21.73 -3.37 -7.57
CA VAL A 33 -20.47 -3.65 -8.23
C VAL A 33 -19.40 -3.44 -7.16
N ASN A 34 -18.79 -4.52 -6.68
CA ASN A 34 -17.55 -4.49 -5.89
C ASN A 34 -16.43 -4.00 -6.79
N ALA A 35 -16.49 -2.72 -7.12
CA ALA A 35 -15.66 -2.14 -8.12
C ALA A 35 -14.57 -1.33 -7.43
N LYS A 36 -13.34 -1.86 -7.49
CA LYS A 36 -12.08 -1.25 -7.02
C LYS A 36 -11.70 -0.01 -7.86
N ALA A 37 -12.09 1.19 -7.45
CA ALA A 37 -11.32 2.39 -7.79
C ALA A 37 -10.32 2.64 -6.67
N GLY A 38 -9.03 2.55 -6.97
CA GLY A 38 -7.97 2.58 -5.96
C GLY A 38 -7.57 4.00 -5.57
N GLU A 39 -7.99 4.47 -4.39
CA GLU A 39 -7.27 5.54 -3.71
C GLU A 39 -6.11 4.93 -2.92
N SER A 40 -4.96 5.60 -2.93
CA SER A 40 -3.77 5.22 -2.19
C SER A 40 -3.86 5.81 -0.78
N GLU A 41 -4.35 5.04 0.19
CA GLU A 41 -4.41 5.45 1.60
C GLU A 41 -3.13 5.09 2.34
N THR A 42 -2.60 6.02 3.15
CA THR A 42 -1.44 5.73 4.00
C THR A 42 -1.84 4.76 5.12
N ILE A 43 -1.24 3.56 5.17
CA ILE A 43 -1.54 2.57 6.20
C ILE A 43 -0.68 2.75 7.44
N ALA A 44 0.60 3.02 7.22
CA ALA A 44 1.54 3.26 8.29
C ALA A 44 2.67 4.19 7.84
N THR A 45 3.10 5.05 8.75
CA THR A 45 4.25 5.95 8.59
C THR A 45 5.07 5.96 9.87
N PHE A 46 6.38 6.14 9.75
CA PHE A 46 7.19 6.51 10.91
C PHE A 46 8.24 7.56 10.53
N GLU A 47 8.53 8.42 11.50
CA GLU A 47 9.56 9.45 11.39
C GLU A 47 10.93 8.91 11.85
N ASP A 48 11.99 9.33 11.16
CA ASP A 48 13.36 8.93 11.46
C ASP A 48 13.77 9.32 12.90
N PRO A 49 13.96 8.35 13.83
CA PRO A 49 14.29 8.65 15.23
C PRO A 49 15.76 9.06 15.42
N SER A 50 16.62 8.80 14.43
CA SER A 50 18.07 8.87 14.61
C SER A 50 18.62 10.29 14.57
N GLY A 51 17.91 11.22 13.90
CA GLY A 51 18.28 12.62 13.69
C GLY A 51 19.63 12.86 12.98
N ASN A 52 20.45 11.82 12.79
CA ASN A 52 21.80 11.89 12.22
C ASN A 52 22.36 10.50 11.87
N SER A 53 23.47 10.49 11.11
CA SER A 53 24.12 9.27 10.60
C SER A 53 24.81 8.34 11.64
N ASN A 54 24.84 8.69 12.93
CA ASN A 54 25.53 7.88 13.94
C ASN A 54 24.65 6.74 14.48
N ASN A 55 23.34 6.83 14.33
CA ASN A 55 22.37 5.80 14.74
C ASN A 55 21.55 5.34 13.52
N PRO A 56 22.16 4.69 12.51
CA PRO A 56 21.46 4.34 11.28
C PRO A 56 20.37 3.29 11.53
N LEU A 57 19.24 3.44 10.83
CA LEU A 57 18.15 2.46 10.85
C LEU A 57 18.42 1.31 9.88
N PHE A 58 19.10 1.60 8.76
CA PHE A 58 19.33 0.64 7.70
C PHE A 58 20.81 0.44 7.45
N THR A 59 21.16 -0.81 7.12
CA THR A 59 22.45 -1.18 6.54
C THR A 59 22.19 -1.82 5.19
N VAL A 60 22.77 -1.25 4.14
CA VAL A 60 22.69 -1.73 2.77
C VAL A 60 24.08 -2.13 2.31
N VAL A 61 24.23 -3.37 1.85
CA VAL A 61 25.43 -3.91 1.22
C VAL A 61 25.04 -4.39 -0.17
N PHE A 62 25.61 -3.79 -1.21
CA PHE A 62 25.29 -4.20 -2.57
C PHE A 62 26.05 -5.45 -2.96
N ALA A 63 25.43 -6.31 -3.77
CA ALA A 63 26.09 -7.48 -4.31
C ALA A 63 27.28 -7.07 -5.19
N THR A 64 28.36 -7.83 -5.04
CA THR A 64 29.53 -7.78 -5.91
C THR A 64 29.68 -9.12 -6.64
N SER A 65 30.70 -9.27 -7.48
CA SER A 65 31.01 -10.57 -8.11
C SER A 65 31.38 -11.69 -7.13
N THR A 66 31.60 -11.36 -5.85
CA THR A 66 32.10 -12.29 -4.82
C THR A 66 31.26 -12.34 -3.56
N ILE A 67 30.33 -11.40 -3.36
CA ILE A 67 29.54 -11.27 -2.12
C ILE A 67 28.08 -11.04 -2.50
N ASN A 68 27.17 -11.82 -1.91
CA ASN A 68 25.73 -11.56 -1.98
C ASN A 68 25.41 -10.28 -1.20
N GLY A 69 24.68 -9.37 -1.82
CA GLY A 69 24.25 -8.15 -1.17
C GLY A 69 23.14 -8.43 -0.17
N TYR A 70 22.93 -7.51 0.76
CA TYR A 70 21.80 -7.54 1.67
C TYR A 70 21.37 -6.14 2.09
N ILE A 71 20.09 -5.99 2.41
CA ILE A 71 19.54 -4.88 3.17
C ILE A 71 18.96 -5.43 4.46
N ARG A 72 19.21 -4.74 5.56
CA ARG A 72 18.60 -5.01 6.85
C ARG A 72 18.29 -3.71 7.55
N GLY A 73 17.34 -3.75 8.48
CA GLY A 73 16.98 -2.60 9.26
C GLY A 73 16.57 -2.96 10.68
N GLY A 74 16.76 -2.03 11.59
CA GLY A 74 16.23 -2.17 12.93
C GLY A 74 16.37 -0.91 13.77
N TRP A 75 15.45 -0.76 14.72
CA TRP A 75 15.47 0.26 15.76
C TRP A 75 14.94 -0.33 17.06
N SER A 76 15.63 -0.05 18.16
CA SER A 76 15.29 -0.53 19.51
C SER A 76 15.52 0.53 20.60
N GLY A 77 15.73 1.78 20.18
CA GLY A 77 15.85 2.91 21.11
C GLY A 77 14.54 3.69 21.21
N ASP A 78 14.56 4.75 22.01
CA ASP A 78 13.41 5.66 22.13
C ASP A 78 13.27 6.54 20.88
N GLY A 79 12.09 7.15 20.71
CA GLY A 79 11.85 8.23 19.74
C GLY A 79 11.37 7.80 18.35
N LEU A 80 11.15 6.50 18.09
CA LEU A 80 10.44 6.07 16.88
C LEU A 80 8.94 6.09 17.16
N THR A 81 8.23 6.98 16.48
CA THR A 81 6.76 7.05 16.54
C THR A 81 6.19 6.43 15.26
N LEU A 82 5.37 5.40 15.43
CA LEU A 82 4.62 4.76 14.34
C LEU A 82 3.21 5.32 14.33
N GLU A 83 2.81 5.87 13.20
CA GLU A 83 1.43 6.26 12.94
C GLU A 83 0.74 5.20 12.10
N ILE A 84 -0.45 4.79 12.52
CA ILE A 84 -1.37 3.88 11.83
C ILE A 84 -2.70 4.62 11.67
N PRO A 85 -2.80 5.59 10.74
CA PRO A 85 -3.98 6.45 10.63
C PRO A 85 -5.23 5.70 10.16
N TYR A 86 -5.06 4.51 9.56
CA TYR A 86 -6.17 3.73 9.03
C TYR A 86 -6.98 3.01 10.13
N ASN A 87 -8.21 3.44 10.37
CA ASN A 87 -9.24 2.72 11.14
C ASN A 87 -8.77 2.18 12.51
N THR A 88 -7.98 2.96 13.24
CA THR A 88 -7.54 2.62 14.59
C THR A 88 -8.08 3.62 15.61
N SER A 89 -8.31 3.16 16.85
CA SER A 89 -8.68 4.04 17.97
C SER A 89 -7.48 4.76 18.60
N SER A 90 -6.27 4.33 18.28
CA SER A 90 -4.99 4.90 18.71
C SER A 90 -4.09 4.97 17.47
N PRO A 91 -4.07 6.11 16.76
CA PRO A 91 -3.39 6.23 15.49
C PRO A 91 -1.89 6.42 15.62
N SER A 92 -1.34 6.54 16.82
CA SER A 92 0.07 6.81 17.08
C SER A 92 0.57 5.94 18.22
N PHE A 93 1.78 5.40 18.06
CA PHE A 93 2.48 4.53 19.01
C PHE A 93 3.90 5.04 19.15
N ASP A 94 4.26 5.47 20.37
CA ASP A 94 5.60 5.97 20.67
C ASP A 94 6.57 4.85 21.06
N ASN A 95 7.87 5.11 20.87
CA ASN A 95 8.97 4.21 21.20
C ASN A 95 8.81 2.79 20.63
N VAL A 96 8.21 2.67 19.45
CA VAL A 96 8.01 1.38 18.80
C VAL A 96 9.34 0.82 18.29
N TRP A 97 9.42 -0.51 18.29
CA TRP A 97 10.62 -1.22 17.85
C TRP A 97 10.44 -1.66 16.41
N PHE A 98 11.44 -1.40 15.57
CA PHE A 98 11.46 -1.77 14.17
C PHE A 98 12.44 -2.93 13.96
N PHE A 99 12.05 -3.93 13.19
CA PHE A 99 12.90 -5.06 12.85
C PHE A 99 12.68 -5.52 11.41
N MET A 100 13.77 -5.63 10.66
CA MET A 100 13.82 -6.19 9.32
C MET A 100 15.05 -7.11 9.22
N PRO A 101 14.85 -8.43 9.06
CA PRO A 101 15.94 -9.37 8.81
C PRO A 101 16.73 -9.05 7.53
N ASP A 102 17.86 -9.73 7.35
CA ASP A 102 18.65 -9.62 6.14
C ASP A 102 17.83 -10.08 4.92
N VAL A 103 17.58 -9.16 4.00
CA VAL A 103 16.96 -9.40 2.70
C VAL A 103 18.05 -9.36 1.64
N THR A 104 18.13 -10.41 0.82
CA THR A 104 19.16 -10.52 -0.20
C THR A 104 18.98 -9.45 -1.27
N ILE A 105 20.08 -8.77 -1.65
CA ILE A 105 20.16 -7.86 -2.80
C ILE A 105 20.96 -8.55 -3.90
N TYR A 106 20.42 -8.58 -5.11
CA TYR A 106 21.07 -9.09 -6.32
C TYR A 106 21.90 -8.01 -7.02
N SER A 107 22.68 -8.40 -8.04
CA SER A 107 23.66 -7.51 -8.68
C SER A 107 23.08 -6.24 -9.32
N ASP A 108 21.82 -6.30 -9.75
CA ASP A 108 21.06 -5.21 -10.37
C ASP A 108 20.36 -4.30 -9.36
N GLY A 109 20.38 -4.63 -8.06
CA GLY A 109 19.65 -3.91 -7.02
C GLY A 109 18.28 -4.50 -6.69
N ALA A 110 17.81 -5.49 -7.45
CA ALA A 110 16.63 -6.25 -7.09
C ALA A 110 16.84 -6.97 -5.75
N THR A 111 15.76 -7.21 -5.02
CA THR A 111 15.78 -7.87 -3.71
C THR A 111 14.90 -9.10 -3.69
N GLY A 112 15.27 -10.07 -2.85
CA GLY A 112 14.41 -11.22 -2.55
C GLY A 112 13.23 -10.85 -1.65
N HIS A 113 12.50 -11.87 -1.21
CA HIS A 113 11.41 -11.68 -0.25
C HIS A 113 11.93 -11.20 1.11
N GLY A 114 11.07 -10.54 1.86
CA GLY A 114 11.40 -10.06 3.18
C GLY A 114 10.19 -9.73 4.03
N THR A 115 10.49 -9.43 5.29
CA THR A 115 9.49 -9.06 6.28
C THR A 115 9.99 -7.88 7.09
N ILE A 116 9.09 -6.94 7.36
CA ILE A 116 9.31 -5.81 8.28
C ILE A 116 8.27 -5.92 9.38
N LYS A 117 8.70 -5.74 10.63
CA LYS A 117 7.83 -5.79 11.80
C LYS A 117 8.04 -4.58 12.69
N PHE A 118 6.93 -4.07 13.20
CA PHE A 118 6.88 -3.03 14.22
C PHE A 118 6.25 -3.59 15.49
N PHE A 119 6.85 -3.36 16.65
CA PHE A 119 6.39 -3.84 17.95
C PHE A 119 6.13 -2.68 18.90
N GLU A 120 5.24 -2.89 19.86
CA GLU A 120 4.97 -1.92 20.92
C GLU A 120 6.18 -1.80 21.85
N ASP A 121 6.32 -0.65 22.52
CA ASP A 121 7.46 -0.43 23.42
C ASP A 121 7.51 -1.50 24.53
N GLY A 122 8.69 -2.08 24.73
CA GLY A 122 8.93 -3.14 25.70
C GLY A 122 8.51 -4.55 25.26
N ASP A 123 7.88 -4.73 24.09
CA ASP A 123 7.55 -6.05 23.58
C ASP A 123 8.79 -6.81 23.05
N PRO A 124 8.89 -8.13 23.28
CA PRO A 124 9.94 -8.92 22.64
C PRO A 124 9.66 -9.09 21.14
N VAL A 125 10.70 -9.34 20.35
CA VAL A 125 10.60 -9.63 18.89
C VAL A 125 9.74 -10.85 18.53
N THR A 126 9.30 -11.62 19.53
CA THR A 126 8.40 -12.78 19.40
C THR A 126 6.94 -12.46 19.69
N ALA A 127 6.65 -11.23 20.13
CA ALA A 127 5.29 -10.76 20.36
C ALA A 127 4.52 -10.59 19.03
N THR A 128 3.22 -10.35 19.12
CA THR A 128 2.42 -10.01 17.94
C THR A 128 2.74 -8.57 17.54
N PRO A 129 3.20 -8.32 16.30
CA PRO A 129 3.56 -6.97 15.88
C PRO A 129 2.34 -6.04 15.76
N LEU A 130 2.56 -4.75 15.95
CA LEU A 130 1.62 -3.68 15.62
C LEU A 130 1.34 -3.66 14.12
N VAL A 131 2.40 -3.75 13.31
CA VAL A 131 2.35 -3.85 11.85
C VAL A 131 3.39 -4.85 11.37
N GLU A 132 2.96 -5.75 10.50
CA GLU A 132 3.81 -6.70 9.77
C GLU A 132 3.60 -6.50 8.27
N ILE A 133 4.71 -6.30 7.57
CA ILE A 133 4.75 -6.10 6.13
C ILE A 133 5.56 -7.23 5.54
N ASN A 134 4.92 -8.06 4.74
CA ASN A 134 5.57 -9.11 3.96
C ASN A 134 5.63 -8.68 2.50
N PHE A 135 6.73 -8.95 1.82
CA PHE A 135 6.87 -8.65 0.39
C PHE A 135 7.62 -9.78 -0.31
N ASP A 136 7.26 -10.04 -1.56
CA ASP A 136 7.88 -11.11 -2.35
C ASP A 136 9.18 -10.66 -3.02
N SER A 137 9.25 -9.37 -3.38
CA SER A 137 10.40 -8.77 -4.04
C SER A 137 10.43 -7.26 -3.83
N GLY A 138 11.54 -6.65 -4.23
CA GLY A 138 11.70 -5.20 -4.21
C GLY A 138 12.95 -4.76 -4.94
N PHE A 139 13.29 -3.48 -4.84
CA PHE A 139 14.42 -2.86 -5.51
C PHE A 139 15.06 -1.80 -4.63
N VAL A 140 16.37 -1.87 -4.45
CA VAL A 140 17.17 -0.86 -3.74
C VAL A 140 18.00 -0.09 -4.76
N SER A 141 17.76 1.23 -4.85
CA SER A 141 18.55 2.06 -5.75
C SER A 141 19.96 2.32 -5.22
N ARG A 142 20.96 2.03 -6.07
CA ARG A 142 22.38 2.34 -5.80
C ARG A 142 22.71 3.80 -6.05
N PHE A 143 22.03 4.44 -6.99
CA PHE A 143 22.25 5.82 -7.42
C PHE A 143 20.90 6.49 -7.64
N GLY A 144 20.53 7.44 -6.78
CA GLY A 144 19.25 8.14 -6.84
C GLY A 144 19.18 9.01 -8.10
N PHE A 145 18.18 8.76 -8.93
CA PHE A 145 17.86 9.61 -10.09
C PHE A 145 16.69 10.52 -9.73
N GLY A 146 16.97 11.61 -9.00
CA GLY A 146 15.99 12.68 -8.76
C GLY A 146 14.98 12.45 -7.63
N ALA A 147 14.84 11.22 -7.14
CA ALA A 147 14.33 10.92 -5.80
C ALA A 147 15.45 10.19 -5.04
N GLU A 148 15.74 10.60 -3.81
CA GLU A 148 16.86 10.07 -3.06
C GLU A 148 16.66 8.59 -2.74
N ASN A 149 17.58 7.74 -3.26
CA ASN A 149 17.75 6.31 -3.01
C ASN A 149 16.60 5.64 -2.25
N GLU A 150 15.66 5.11 -3.01
CA GLU A 150 14.47 4.46 -2.49
C GLU A 150 14.70 2.94 -2.39
N PHE A 151 14.18 2.32 -1.33
CA PHE A 151 13.84 0.90 -1.33
C PHE A 151 12.35 0.78 -1.59
N VAL A 152 11.97 0.17 -2.70
CA VAL A 152 10.58 -0.07 -3.10
C VAL A 152 10.32 -1.57 -3.08
N ALA A 153 9.19 -2.00 -2.55
CA ALA A 153 8.79 -3.39 -2.59
C ALA A 153 7.49 -3.61 -3.37
N GLU A 154 7.33 -4.84 -3.86
CA GLU A 154 6.22 -5.29 -4.69
C GLU A 154 5.56 -6.53 -4.08
N ASN A 155 4.29 -6.76 -4.43
CA ASN A 155 3.43 -7.82 -3.89
C ASN A 155 3.40 -7.78 -2.35
N VAL A 156 3.17 -6.59 -1.81
CA VAL A 156 3.22 -6.35 -0.39
C VAL A 156 1.91 -6.82 0.24
N THR A 157 2.02 -7.59 1.31
CA THR A 157 0.93 -7.92 2.22
C THR A 157 1.15 -7.19 3.54
N ILE A 158 0.20 -6.33 3.92
CA ILE A 158 0.24 -5.60 5.19
C ILE A 158 -0.80 -6.20 6.14
N ALA A 159 -0.32 -6.68 7.29
CA ALA A 159 -1.13 -7.12 8.41
C ALA A 159 -0.86 -6.23 9.61
N SER A 160 -1.89 -5.90 10.38
CA SER A 160 -1.74 -5.15 11.62
C SER A 160 -2.63 -5.75 12.69
N SER A 161 -2.14 -5.84 13.92
CA SER A 161 -2.97 -6.24 15.06
C SER A 161 -4.00 -5.17 15.45
N LYS A 162 -3.87 -3.95 14.94
CA LYS A 162 -4.74 -2.81 15.23
C LYS A 162 -5.72 -2.51 14.09
N ILE A 163 -5.55 -3.11 12.91
CA ILE A 163 -6.44 -2.96 11.75
C ILE A 163 -7.24 -4.24 11.53
N ILE A 164 -8.53 -4.09 11.21
CA ILE A 164 -9.38 -5.22 10.81
C ILE A 164 -9.14 -5.52 9.32
N GLY A 165 -8.44 -6.62 9.04
CA GLY A 165 -8.26 -7.14 7.69
C GLY A 165 -6.80 -7.36 7.31
N THR A 166 -6.58 -7.67 6.04
CA THR A 166 -5.26 -7.81 5.43
C THR A 166 -5.29 -7.11 4.08
N PHE A 167 -4.32 -6.25 3.84
CA PHE A 167 -4.17 -5.55 2.57
C PHE A 167 -3.24 -6.35 1.66
N LEU A 168 -3.62 -6.50 0.39
CA LEU A 168 -2.92 -7.29 -0.62
C LEU A 168 -2.64 -6.42 -1.83
N ASP A 169 -1.53 -6.70 -2.51
CA ASP A 169 -1.06 -5.97 -3.71
C ASP A 169 -0.64 -4.53 -3.42
N GLU A 170 -0.06 -4.30 -2.24
CA GLU A 170 0.37 -2.98 -1.81
C GLU A 170 1.77 -2.62 -2.30
N GLN A 171 2.09 -1.33 -2.21
CA GLN A 171 3.45 -0.82 -2.35
C GLN A 171 3.85 -0.13 -1.05
N PHE A 172 5.11 -0.28 -0.68
CA PHE A 172 5.73 0.55 0.34
C PHE A 172 7.07 1.04 -0.16
N SER A 173 7.51 2.15 0.41
CA SER A 173 8.87 2.59 0.19
C SER A 173 9.54 3.21 1.40
N PHE A 174 10.87 3.10 1.40
CA PHE A 174 11.76 3.80 2.32
C PHE A 174 12.61 4.79 1.56
N SER A 175 12.61 6.03 2.04
CA SER A 175 13.51 7.07 1.55
C SER A 175 14.72 7.17 2.46
N PHE A 176 15.91 6.90 1.92
CA PHE A 176 17.15 6.90 2.71
C PHE A 176 17.77 8.29 2.83
N VAL A 177 17.97 8.76 4.06
CA VAL A 177 18.63 10.01 4.41
C VAL A 177 19.87 9.77 5.29
N ASN A 178 20.68 10.82 5.53
CA ASN A 178 21.89 10.77 6.36
C ASN A 178 22.86 9.62 6.04
N LYS A 179 23.04 9.32 4.74
CA LYS A 179 23.85 8.20 4.27
C LYS A 179 25.31 8.31 4.70
N LYS A 180 25.84 7.23 5.28
CA LYS A 180 27.26 7.08 5.64
C LYS A 180 27.80 5.82 5.00
N LYS A 181 28.99 5.90 4.41
CA LYS A 181 29.65 4.74 3.83
C LYS A 181 29.95 3.69 4.90
N LEU A 182 29.97 2.42 4.51
CA LEU A 182 30.40 1.33 5.40
C LEU A 182 31.86 1.54 5.83
N ALA A 183 32.16 1.13 7.07
CA ALA A 183 33.52 1.21 7.60
C ALA A 183 34.50 0.45 6.70
N GLY A 184 35.66 1.05 6.44
CA GLY A 184 36.69 0.45 5.59
C GLY A 184 36.45 0.56 4.08
N GLN A 185 35.34 1.16 3.62
CA GLN A 185 35.07 1.34 2.20
C GLN A 185 35.48 2.75 1.70
N PRO A 186 36.07 2.85 0.49
CA PRO A 186 36.46 4.14 -0.08
C PRO A 186 35.25 4.97 -0.52
N ASN A 187 34.17 4.34 -0.96
CA ASN A 187 32.95 4.96 -1.47
C ASN A 187 31.68 4.19 -1.07
N GLN A 188 30.50 4.72 -1.40
CA GLN A 188 29.20 4.11 -1.13
C GLN A 188 28.81 2.99 -2.12
N ILE A 189 29.68 2.66 -3.09
CA ILE A 189 29.37 1.69 -4.15
C ILE A 189 29.21 0.28 -3.56
N ALA A 190 30.00 -0.05 -2.54
CA ALA A 190 29.91 -1.32 -1.82
C ALA A 190 28.69 -1.37 -0.87
N GLY A 191 28.14 -0.22 -0.49
CA GLY A 191 27.05 -0.13 0.47
C GLY A 191 27.14 1.11 1.36
N PHE A 192 26.12 1.30 2.18
CA PHE A 192 25.97 2.43 3.09
C PHE A 192 25.11 2.04 4.30
N THR A 193 25.26 2.79 5.38
CA THR A 193 24.26 2.89 6.43
C THR A 193 23.44 4.14 6.20
N ALA A 194 22.14 4.09 6.47
CA ALA A 194 21.26 5.23 6.30
C ALA A 194 20.23 5.29 7.42
N THR A 195 19.70 6.46 7.60
CA THR A 195 18.47 6.68 8.35
C THR A 195 17.34 6.73 7.32
N ALA A 196 16.09 6.52 7.72
CA ALA A 196 15.00 6.45 6.76
C ALA A 196 13.69 6.90 7.36
N ALA A 197 12.85 7.48 6.49
CA ALA A 197 11.43 7.62 6.72
C ALA A 197 10.69 6.56 5.90
N PHE A 198 9.55 6.12 6.44
CA PHE A 198 8.72 5.07 5.87
C PHE A 198 7.34 5.60 5.52
N THR A 199 6.87 5.23 4.33
CA THR A 199 5.48 5.45 3.92
C THR A 199 4.95 4.17 3.29
N SER A 200 3.88 3.62 3.86
CA SER A 200 3.12 2.51 3.28
C SER A 200 1.81 3.01 2.69
N SER A 201 1.50 2.61 1.46
CA SER A 201 0.23 2.96 0.81
C SER A 201 -0.59 1.73 0.42
N ALA A 202 -1.82 1.75 0.93
CA ALA A 202 -3.06 1.03 0.67
C ALA A 202 -3.83 1.33 -0.62
N VAL A 203 -3.96 0.47 -1.64
CA VAL A 203 -4.94 0.68 -2.72
C VAL A 203 -6.32 0.18 -2.28
N ILE A 204 -7.13 1.08 -1.72
CA ILE A 204 -8.46 0.72 -1.23
C ILE A 204 -9.51 0.87 -2.34
N PRO A 205 -10.31 -0.18 -2.65
CA PRO A 205 -11.50 -0.06 -3.50
C PRO A 205 -12.46 1.03 -3.03
N GLU A 206 -12.74 2.02 -3.87
CA GLU A 206 -13.92 2.87 -3.76
C GLU A 206 -15.04 2.39 -4.70
N PRO A 207 -16.13 1.80 -4.17
CA PRO A 207 -17.26 1.32 -4.97
C PRO A 207 -17.96 2.44 -5.77
N ALA A 208 -17.85 3.70 -5.34
CA ALA A 208 -18.60 4.83 -5.90
C ALA A 208 -18.06 5.32 -7.26
N THR A 209 -16.74 5.37 -7.42
CA THR A 209 -16.09 5.97 -8.60
C THR A 209 -16.30 5.14 -9.87
N ILE A 210 -16.29 3.80 -9.76
CA ILE A 210 -16.60 2.93 -10.91
C ILE A 210 -18.09 2.97 -11.27
N CYS A 211 -18.98 3.11 -10.28
CA CYS A 211 -20.41 3.30 -10.56
C CYS A 211 -20.64 4.58 -11.39
N ILE A 212 -19.96 5.68 -11.06
CA ILE A 212 -20.07 6.95 -11.80
C ILE A 212 -19.47 6.84 -13.21
N LEU A 213 -18.31 6.19 -13.37
CA LEU A 213 -17.69 5.99 -14.68
C LEU A 213 -18.57 5.12 -15.60
N SER A 214 -19.15 4.04 -15.07
CA SER A 214 -20.02 3.14 -15.85
C SER A 214 -21.34 3.80 -16.21
N LEU A 215 -21.93 4.61 -15.32
CA LEU A 215 -23.06 5.49 -15.65
C LEU A 215 -22.69 6.52 -16.73
N GLY A 216 -21.49 7.11 -16.66
CA GLY A 216 -20.96 8.01 -17.68
C GLY A 216 -20.81 7.35 -19.06
N ALA A 217 -20.21 6.16 -19.12
CA ALA A 217 -20.07 5.37 -20.35
C ALA A 217 -21.43 5.00 -20.96
N LEU A 218 -22.40 4.58 -20.13
CA LEU A 218 -23.78 4.32 -20.56
C LEU A 218 -24.45 5.57 -21.14
N SER A 219 -24.21 6.74 -20.55
CA SER A 219 -24.74 8.02 -21.06
C SER A 219 -24.18 8.38 -22.44
N LEU A 220 -22.91 8.05 -22.71
CA LEU A 220 -22.25 8.28 -24.00
C LEU A 220 -22.73 7.32 -25.09
N ILE A 221 -22.93 6.04 -24.76
CA ILE A 221 -23.48 5.04 -25.69
C ILE A 221 -24.91 5.42 -26.09
N ARG A 222 -25.70 5.96 -25.16
CA ARG A 222 -27.07 6.40 -25.42
C ARG A 222 -27.16 7.63 -26.32
N ARG A 223 -26.08 8.42 -26.44
CA ARG A 223 -25.99 9.57 -27.36
C ARG A 223 -25.67 9.20 -28.81
N LYS A 224 -25.26 7.96 -29.09
CA LYS A 224 -24.96 7.48 -30.45
C LYS A 224 -26.13 6.76 -31.14
N LYS A 225 -27.31 6.71 -30.52
CA LYS A 225 -28.57 6.26 -31.13
C LYS A 225 -29.56 7.42 -31.12
#